data_AF-A0A2V9TWN7-F1
#
_entry.id   AF-A0A2V9TWN7-F1
#
_cell.length_a   1.000
_cell.length_b   1.000
_cell.length_c   1.000
_cell.angle_alpha   90.00
_cell.angle_beta   90.00
_cell.angle_gamma   90.00
#
_symmetry.space_group_name_H-M   'P 1'
#
loop_
_entity.id
_entity.type
_entity.pdbx_description
1 polymer ?
#
loop_
_entity_poly.entity_id
_entity_poly.type
_entity_poly.pdbx_seq_one_letter_code
_entity_poly.pdbx_strand_id
1 'polypeptide(L)' 'MRRERVLKVVLVLVGLLFTAGVYPLIGSLLHPADSDTGDTMMLSLYVALGIFLLIAVRNPS' A
#
# COMPACT_ATOMS: atom_id res chain seq x y z
N MET A 1 -4.58 23.74 -9.90
CA MET A 1 -5.22 24.29 -8.68
C MET A 1 -6.08 23.27 -7.91
N ARG A 2 -7.36 23.01 -8.24
CA ARG A 2 -8.21 22.05 -7.46
C ARG A 2 -7.92 20.58 -7.78
N ARG A 3 -7.66 20.27 -9.06
CA ARG A 3 -7.35 18.90 -9.55
C ARG A 3 -6.10 18.31 -8.91
N GLU A 4 -5.02 19.06 -8.81
CA GLU A 4 -3.78 18.60 -8.13
C GLU A 4 -4.01 18.30 -6.64
N ARG A 5 -4.82 19.09 -5.93
CA ARG A 5 -5.17 18.79 -4.53
C ARG A 5 -5.97 17.50 -4.42
N VAL A 6 -6.93 17.29 -5.32
CA VAL A 6 -7.70 16.03 -5.36
C VAL A 6 -6.77 14.85 -5.64
N LEU A 7 -5.87 14.95 -6.63
CA LEU A 7 -4.89 13.92 -6.94
C LEU A 7 -3.97 13.61 -5.75
N LYS A 8 -3.45 14.64 -5.06
CA LYS A 8 -2.67 14.44 -3.84
C LYS A 8 -3.46 13.70 -2.76
N VAL A 9 -4.70 14.12 -2.50
CA VAL A 9 -5.53 13.49 -1.46
C VAL A 9 -5.85 12.04 -1.82
N VAL A 10 -6.18 11.76 -3.09
CA VAL A 10 -6.43 10.41 -3.58
C VAL A 10 -5.17 9.55 -3.47
N LEU A 11 -4.01 10.04 -3.88
CA LEU A 11 -2.74 9.33 -3.75
C LEU A 11 -2.38 9.03 -2.29
N VAL A 12 -2.62 9.97 -1.38
CA VAL A 12 -2.39 9.75 0.06
C VAL A 12 -3.36 8.69 0.61
N LEU A 13 -4.65 8.79 0.31
CA LEU A 13 -5.67 7.85 0.80
C LEU A 13 -5.43 6.43 0.27
N VAL A 14 -5.19 6.30 -1.04
CA VAL A 14 -4.95 5.01 -1.69
C VAL A 14 -3.61 4.44 -1.23
N GLY A 15 -2.56 5.25 -1.18
CA GLY A 15 -1.25 4.84 -0.67
C GLY A 15 -1.32 4.33 0.76
N LEU A 16 -2.01 5.04 1.66
CA LEU A 16 -2.19 4.65 3.05
C LEU A 16 -3.02 3.36 3.20
N LEU A 17 -4.08 3.20 2.40
CA LEU A 17 -4.89 1.98 2.38
C LEU A 17 -4.06 0.76 1.94
N PHE A 18 -3.21 0.92 0.93
CA PHE A 18 -2.30 -0.13 0.49
C PHE A 18 -1.19 -0.41 1.51
N THR A 19 -0.63 0.61 2.18
CA THR A 19 0.36 0.41 3.26
C THR A 19 -0.24 -0.20 4.52
N ALA A 20 -1.54 -0.03 4.78
CA ALA A 20 -2.22 -0.71 5.89
C ALA A 20 -2.17 -2.25 5.75
N GLY A 21 -2.00 -2.77 4.52
CA GLY A 21 -1.70 -4.17 4.25
C GLY A 21 -0.41 -4.69 4.91
N VAL A 22 0.50 -3.82 5.35
CA VAL A 22 1.68 -4.22 6.14
C VAL A 22 1.28 -4.97 7.41
N TYR A 23 0.15 -4.60 8.02
CA TYR A 23 -0.29 -5.21 9.28
C TYR A 23 -0.65 -6.70 9.11
N PRO A 24 -1.55 -7.10 8.18
CA PRO A 24 -1.76 -8.51 7.88
C PRO A 24 -0.51 -9.18 7.28
N LEU A 25 0.35 -8.48 6.54
CA LEU A 25 1.62 -9.04 6.04
C LEU A 25 2.52 -9.51 7.18
N ILE A 26 2.73 -8.65 8.17
CA ILE A 26 3.54 -8.95 9.35
C ILE A 26 2.88 -10.08 10.16
N GLY A 27 1.55 -10.05 10.33
CA GLY A 27 0.80 -11.12 10.98
C GLY A 27 1.00 -12.49 10.30
N SER A 28 0.94 -12.51 8.97
CA SER A 28 1.17 -13.69 8.12
C SER A 28 2.61 -14.21 8.22
N LEU A 29 3.59 -13.29 8.21
CA LEU A 29 5.01 -13.64 8.37
C LEU A 29 5.34 -14.16 9.78
N LEU A 30 4.68 -13.64 10.82
CA LEU A 30 4.85 -14.12 12.19
C LEU A 30 4.12 -15.44 12.49
N HIS A 31 3.06 -15.76 11.74
CA HIS A 31 2.32 -17.01 11.86
C HIS A 31 2.29 -17.77 10.52
N PRO A 32 3.42 -18.34 10.08
CA PRO A 32 3.54 -18.99 8.77
C PRO A 32 2.66 -20.25 8.62
N ALA A 33 2.14 -20.77 9.73
CA ALA A 33 1.36 -22.02 9.76
C ALA A 33 -0.03 -21.87 9.14
N ASP A 34 -0.60 -20.65 9.14
CA ASP A 34 -1.92 -20.35 8.56
C ASP A 34 -1.84 -19.44 7.32
N SER A 35 -0.62 -19.06 6.93
CA SER A 35 -0.40 -18.16 5.79
C SER A 35 -0.38 -18.94 4.48
N ASP A 36 -1.34 -18.67 3.59
CA ASP A 36 -1.20 -19.11 2.22
C ASP A 36 -0.02 -18.34 1.58
N THR A 37 0.92 -19.07 0.99
CA THR A 37 2.18 -18.47 0.49
C THR A 37 1.88 -17.49 -0.64
N GLY A 38 0.88 -17.80 -1.47
CA GLY A 38 0.42 -16.94 -2.57
C GLY A 38 -0.12 -15.60 -2.08
N ASP A 39 -0.94 -15.61 -1.02
CA ASP A 39 -1.53 -14.41 -0.46
C ASP A 39 -0.45 -13.50 0.14
N THR A 40 0.51 -14.07 0.87
CA THR A 40 1.61 -13.31 1.47
C THR A 40 2.48 -12.64 0.39
N MET A 41 2.76 -13.34 -0.72
CA MET A 41 3.51 -12.76 -1.83
C MET A 41 2.76 -11.61 -2.50
N MET A 42 1.47 -11.78 -2.83
CA MET A 42 0.66 -10.72 -3.42
C MET A 42 0.56 -9.50 -2.51
N LEU A 43 0.40 -9.74 -1.21
CA LEU A 43 0.24 -8.71 -0.22
C LEU A 43 1.52 -7.88 -0.03
N SER A 44 2.70 -8.48 -0.23
CA SER A 44 3.97 -7.75 -0.29
C SER A 44 4.07 -6.79 -1.48
N LEU A 45 3.56 -7.18 -2.66
CA LEU A 45 3.53 -6.33 -3.86
C LEU A 45 2.60 -5.13 -3.65
N TYR A 46 1.46 -5.36 -3.01
CA TYR A 46 0.49 -4.31 -2.66
C TYR A 46 1.06 -3.30 -1.68
N VAL A 47 1.78 -3.75 -0.66
CA VAL A 47 2.49 -2.86 0.27
C VAL A 47 3.51 -1.99 -0.47
N ALA A 48 4.33 -2.58 -1.34
CA ALA A 48 5.30 -1.82 -2.13
C ALA A 48 4.63 -0.78 -3.04
N LEU A 49 3.53 -1.16 -3.70
CA LEU A 49 2.70 -0.25 -4.49
C LEU A 49 2.17 0.93 -3.66
N GLY A 50 1.70 0.69 -2.43
CA GLY A 50 1.28 1.74 -1.51
C GLY A 50 2.38 2.77 -1.22
N ILE A 51 3.62 2.30 -1.02
CA ILE A 51 4.78 3.17 -0.81
C ILE A 51 5.07 4.01 -2.06
N PHE A 52 5.06 3.40 -3.26
CA PHE A 52 5.24 4.12 -4.51
C PHE A 52 4.16 5.19 -4.74
N LEU A 53 2.90 4.89 -4.39
CA LEU A 53 1.80 5.84 -4.45
C LEU A 53 2.00 7.03 -3.50
N LEU A 54 2.48 6.79 -2.27
CA LEU A 54 2.81 7.84 -1.32
C LEU A 54 3.97 8.72 -1.81
N ILE A 55 4.97 8.13 -2.46
CA ILE A 55 6.08 8.88 -3.09
C ILE A 55 5.55 9.75 -4.24
N ALA A 56 4.63 9.23 -5.04
CA ALA A 56 4.02 9.94 -6.18
C ALA A 56 3.18 11.17 -5.76
N VAL A 57 2.76 11.29 -4.49
CA VAL A 57 2.11 12.50 -3.95
C VAL A 57 2.96 13.76 -4.15
N ARG A 58 4.29 13.65 -4.17
CA ARG A 58 5.18 14.82 -4.32
C ARG A 58 5.13 15.43 -5.72
N ASN A 59 4.95 14.60 -6.76
CA ASN A 59 4.78 15.00 -8.15
C ASN A 59 3.55 14.31 -8.75
N PRO A 60 2.34 14.78 -8.39
CA PRO A 60 1.12 14.33 -9.05
C PRO A 60 1.09 15.01 -10.43
N SER A 61 1.67 14.34 -11.44
CA SER A 61 1.81 14.88 -12.80
C SER A 61 0.47 15.24 -13.43
#